data_AF-A0A2T5G9J7-F1
#
_entry.id   AF-A0A2T5G9J7-F1
#
_cell.length_a   1.000
_cell.length_b   1.000
_cell.length_c   1.000
_cell.angle_alpha   90.00
_cell.angle_beta   90.00
_cell.angle_gamma   90.00
#
_symmetry.space_group_name_H-M   'P 1'
#
loop_
_entity.id
_entity.type
_entity.pdbx_description
1 polymer ?
#
loop_
_entity_poly.entity_id
_entity_poly.type
_entity_poly.pdbx_seq_one_letter_code
_entity_poly.pdbx_strand_id
1 'polypeptide(L)' 'MRDWTAVREKMRDLLKSVSLTTKTIVGMPSYERYLEHHRLHHPDEAPMSEGEYYLYALKARYADGKVNRCC' A
#
# COMPACT_ATOMS: atom_id res chain seq x y z
N MET A 1 34.09 -26.09 -8.99
CA MET A 1 33.71 -25.01 -8.06
C MET A 1 32.37 -24.48 -8.53
N ARG A 2 31.34 -24.55 -7.70
CA ARG A 2 29.95 -24.19 -8.06
C ARG A 2 29.76 -22.73 -7.68
N ASP A 3 29.53 -21.85 -8.64
CA ASP A 3 29.46 -20.39 -8.44
C ASP A 3 28.16 -19.99 -7.71
N TRP A 4 28.24 -19.89 -6.38
CA TRP A 4 27.14 -19.53 -5.49
C TRP A 4 26.80 -18.02 -5.47
N THR A 5 27.62 -17.18 -6.11
CA THR A 5 27.44 -15.72 -6.17
C THR A 5 26.29 -15.32 -7.09
N ALA A 6 26.19 -15.97 -8.26
CA ALA A 6 25.12 -15.72 -9.24
C ALA A 6 23.72 -16.09 -8.71
N VAL A 7 23.64 -17.12 -7.87
CA VAL A 7 22.39 -17.53 -7.20
C VAL A 7 21.92 -16.45 -6.23
N ARG A 8 22.86 -15.82 -5.51
CA ARG A 8 22.57 -14.80 -4.49
C ARG A 8 22.11 -13.47 -5.08
N GLU A 9 22.60 -13.09 -6.26
CA GLU A 9 22.11 -11.91 -6.99
C GLU A 9 20.71 -12.14 -7.54
N LYS A 10 20.48 -13.27 -8.23
CA LYS A 10 19.15 -13.63 -8.74
C LYS A 10 18.09 -13.70 -7.64
N MET A 11 18.42 -14.24 -6.47
CA MET A 11 17.48 -14.28 -5.33
C MET A 11 17.14 -12.87 -4.79
N ARG A 12 18.09 -11.93 -4.83
CA ARG A 12 17.85 -10.55 -4.39
C ARG A 12 16.92 -9.81 -5.34
N ASP A 13 17.08 -10.02 -6.64
CA ASP A 13 16.23 -9.42 -7.67
C ASP A 13 14.82 -10.02 -7.65
N LEU A 14 14.70 -11.33 -7.40
CA LEU A 14 13.43 -12.00 -7.15
C LEU A 14 12.71 -11.45 -5.91
N LEU A 15 13.42 -11.25 -4.79
CA LEU A 15 12.83 -10.67 -3.58
C LEU A 15 12.35 -9.23 -3.78
N LYS A 16 13.08 -8.41 -4.55
CA LYS A 16 12.64 -7.07 -4.92
C LYS A 16 11.40 -7.10 -5.83
N SER A 17 11.36 -8.00 -6.82
CA SER A 17 10.22 -8.15 -7.73
C SER A 17 8.95 -8.61 -7.01
N VAL A 18 9.06 -9.53 -6.05
CA VAL A 18 7.91 -10.01 -5.27
C VAL A 18 7.32 -8.88 -4.41
N SER A 19 8.15 -8.02 -3.83
CA SER A 19 7.71 -6.87 -3.01
C SER A 19 6.81 -5.88 -3.78
N LEU A 20 7.09 -5.66 -5.07
CA LEU A 20 6.28 -4.79 -5.95
C LEU A 20 4.91 -5.40 -6.26
N THR A 21 4.84 -6.72 -6.48
CA THR A 21 3.59 -7.40 -6.83
C THR A 21 2.64 -7.54 -5.63
N THR A 22 3.17 -7.66 -4.40
CA THR A 22 2.35 -7.76 -3.19
C THR A 22 1.44 -6.53 -3.01
N LYS A 23 1.91 -5.32 -3.35
CA LYS A 23 1.08 -4.10 -3.26
C LYS A 23 -0.10 -4.09 -4.24
N THR A 24 0.05 -4.74 -5.39
CA THR A 24 -0.99 -4.81 -6.41
C THR A 24 -2.02 -5.90 -6.11
N ILE A 25 -1.58 -7.04 -5.56
CA ILE A 25 -2.46 -8.20 -5.30
C ILE A 25 -3.40 -7.97 -4.10
N VAL A 26 -2.99 -7.18 -3.10
CA VAL A 26 -3.75 -7.03 -1.85
C VAL A 26 -4.97 -6.10 -2.01
N GLY A 27 -5.10 -5.38 -3.13
CA GLY A 27 -6.19 -4.41 -3.33
C GLY A 27 -6.16 -3.32 -2.26
N MET A 28 -4.95 -2.98 -1.81
CA MET A 28 -4.72 -1.95 -0.81
C MET A 28 -4.87 -0.59 -1.51
N PRO A 29 -5.71 0.31 -0.98
CA PRO A 29 -5.90 1.60 -1.63
C PRO A 29 -4.59 2.40 -1.64
N SER A 30 -4.26 2.97 -2.80
CA SER A 30 -3.05 3.78 -2.97
C SER A 30 -3.17 5.06 -2.14
N TYR A 31 -2.18 5.30 -1.27
CA TYR A 31 -2.11 6.52 -0.46
C TYR A 31 -2.03 7.79 -1.33
N GLU A 32 -1.40 7.73 -2.50
CA GLU A 32 -1.36 8.86 -3.44
C GLU A 32 -2.76 9.23 -3.94
N ARG A 33 -3.59 8.24 -4.25
CA ARG A 33 -4.98 8.45 -4.68
C ARG A 33 -5.82 9.05 -3.54
N TYR A 34 -5.58 8.62 -2.31
CA TYR A 34 -6.19 9.24 -1.12
C TYR A 34 -5.79 10.71 -1.02
N LEU A 35 -4.50 11.05 -1.15
CA LEU A 35 -4.04 12.43 -1.08
C LEU A 35 -4.62 13.32 -2.19
N GLU A 36 -4.72 12.81 -3.41
CA GLU A 36 -5.36 13.55 -4.51
C GLU A 36 -6.84 13.83 -4.20
N HIS A 37 -7.58 12.81 -3.78
CA HIS A 37 -8.98 12.96 -3.36
C HIS A 37 -9.13 13.92 -2.18
N HIS A 38 -8.28 13.79 -1.16
CA HIS A 38 -8.28 14.65 0.01
C HIS A 38 -8.01 16.11 -0.37
N ARG A 39 -7.06 16.39 -1.27
CA ARG A 39 -6.78 17.76 -1.71
C ARG A 39 -7.92 18.37 -2.51
N LEU A 40 -8.68 17.56 -3.24
CA LEU A 40 -9.83 18.00 -4.04
C LEU A 40 -11.09 18.23 -3.20
N HIS A 41 -11.33 17.40 -2.18
CA HIS A 41 -12.58 17.40 -1.41
C HIS A 41 -12.45 17.94 0.02
N HIS A 42 -11.24 17.91 0.59
CA HIS A 42 -10.91 18.33 1.95
C HIS A 42 -9.65 19.21 1.99
N PRO A 43 -9.61 20.36 1.27
CA PRO A 43 -8.42 21.21 1.22
C PRO A 43 -8.09 21.91 2.57
N ASP A 44 -9.08 22.04 3.45
CA ASP A 44 -8.95 22.73 4.74
C ASP A 44 -8.55 21.79 5.90
N GLU A 45 -8.49 20.49 5.64
CA GLU A 45 -8.11 19.47 6.62
C GLU A 45 -6.70 18.95 6.34
N ALA A 46 -6.00 18.48 7.39
CA ALA A 46 -4.73 17.82 7.22
C ALA A 46 -4.98 16.34 6.85
N PRO A 47 -4.37 15.82 5.76
CA PRO A 47 -4.52 14.41 5.42
C PRO A 47 -3.91 13.51 6.51
N MET A 48 -4.52 12.35 6.69
CA MET A 48 -3.98 11.26 7.50
C MET A 48 -2.60 10.86 6.97
N SER A 49 -1.72 10.40 7.85
CA SER A 49 -0.48 9.76 7.43
C SER A 49 -0.74 8.44 6.69
N GLU A 50 0.24 7.96 5.92
CA GLU A 50 0.12 6.70 5.18
C GLU A 50 -0.26 5.53 6.09
N GLY A 51 0.35 5.45 7.29
CA GLY A 51 0.04 4.41 8.27
C GLY A 51 -1.38 4.50 8.83
N GLU A 52 -1.86 5.72 9.11
CA GLU A 52 -3.23 5.95 9.58
C GLU A 52 -4.25 5.62 8.50
N TYR A 53 -3.97 5.96 7.25
CA TYR A 53 -4.81 5.60 6.11
C TYR A 53 -4.92 4.07 5.94
N TYR A 54 -3.82 3.34 6.09
CA TYR A 54 -3.87 1.88 6.03
C TYR A 54 -4.66 1.28 7.18
N LEU A 55 -4.48 1.76 8.40
CA LEU A 55 -5.27 1.29 9.55
C LEU A 55 -6.76 1.62 9.38
N TYR A 56 -7.07 2.81 8.85
CA TYR A 56 -8.43 3.20 8.50
C TYR A 56 -9.04 2.26 7.45
N ALA A 57 -8.33 2.00 6.35
CA ALA A 57 -8.77 1.10 5.29
C ALA A 57 -8.96 -0.34 5.80
N LEU A 58 -8.06 -0.82 6.66
CA LEU A 58 -8.18 -2.13 7.29
C LEU A 58 -9.40 -2.22 8.21
N LYS A 59 -9.64 -1.19 9.05
CA LYS A 59 -10.82 -1.12 9.92
C LYS A 59 -12.12 -1.06 9.10
N ALA A 60 -12.16 -0.24 8.06
CA ALA A 60 -13.31 -0.12 7.17
C ALA A 60 -13.65 -1.47 6.50
N ARG A 61 -12.63 -2.22 6.08
CA ARG A 61 -12.80 -3.51 5.40
C ARG A 61 -13.15 -4.67 6.34
N TYR A 62 -12.53 -4.72 7.52
CA TYR A 62 -12.57 -5.92 8.38
C TYR A 62 -13.25 -5.73 9.73
N ALA A 63 -13.35 -4.51 10.26
CA ALA A 63 -13.92 -4.26 11.59
C ALA A 63 -15.39 -3.86 11.51
N ASP A 64 -15.71 -2.80 10.75
CA ASP A 64 -17.01 -2.15 10.88
C ASP A 64 -18.02 -2.52 9.79
N GLY A 65 -17.58 -3.15 8.68
CA GLY A 65 -18.45 -3.48 7.54
C GLY A 65 -19.17 -2.29 6.90
N LYS A 66 -18.91 -1.07 7.39
CA LYS A 66 -19.44 0.18 6.88
C LYS A 66 -18.50 0.67 5.80
N VAL A 67 -19.02 0.72 4.58
CA VAL A 67 -18.39 1.44 3.49
C VAL A 67 -18.48 2.92 3.81
N ASN A 68 -17.49 3.45 4.51
CA ASN A 68 -17.32 4.89 4.63
C ASN A 68 -16.88 5.37 3.25
N ARG A 69 -17.80 5.97 2.49
CA ARG A 69 -17.57 6.40 1.09
C ARG A 69 -16.79 7.72 0.99
N CYS A 70 -16.16 8.14 2.07
CA CYS A 70 -15.32 9.32 2.15
C CYS A 70 -14.02 8.84 2.81
N CYS A 71 -12.95 8.76 2.01
CA CYS A 71 -11.68 8.03 2.22
C CYS A 71 -11.63 6.58 1.70
#